data_AF-A0A1H0Y7U3-F1
#
_entry.id   AF-A0A1H0Y7U3-F1
#
_cell.length_a   1.000
_cell.length_b   1.000
_cell.length_c   1.000
_cell.angle_alpha   90.00
_cell.angle_beta   90.00
_cell.angle_gamma   90.00
#
_symmetry.space_group_name_H-M   'P 1'
#
loop_
_entity.id
_entity.type
_entity.pdbx_description
1 polymer ?
#
loop_
_entity_poly.entity_id
_entity_poly.type
_entity_poly.pdbx_seq_one_letter_code
_entity_poly.pdbx_strand_id
1 'polypeptide(L)' 'MDPRPNASLGVVNAALELTYLRAGSEPPWERVVRNGEDITHRPELWTPYERQRREEFEGRQADYRSRSVI' A
#
# COMPACT_ATOMS: atom_id res chain seq x y z
N MET A 1 6.68 -23.26 -3.62
CA MET A 1 5.97 -22.32 -2.72
C MET A 1 6.87 -22.07 -1.55
N ASP A 2 7.33 -20.84 -1.32
CA ASP A 2 8.10 -20.48 -0.13
C ASP A 2 7.17 -19.81 0.88
N PRO A 3 6.75 -20.49 1.96
CA PRO A 3 5.88 -19.94 2.97
C PRO A 3 6.75 -19.21 4.00
N ARG A 4 7.04 -17.93 3.78
CA ARG A 4 7.68 -17.11 4.82
C ARG A 4 6.76 -17.11 6.06
N PRO A 5 7.20 -17.67 7.22
CA PRO A 5 6.32 -18.08 8.32
C PRO A 5 5.71 -16.93 9.15
N ASN A 6 5.81 -15.68 8.70
CA ASN A 6 5.25 -14.50 9.36
C ASN A 6 4.43 -13.61 8.41
N ALA A 7 4.02 -14.12 7.24
CA ALA A 7 3.11 -13.39 6.37
C ALA A 7 1.68 -13.47 6.93
N SER A 8 1.42 -12.74 8.02
CA SER A 8 0.06 -12.45 8.46
C SER A 8 -0.64 -11.68 7.35
N LEU A 9 -1.45 -12.39 6.56
CA LEU A 9 -2.39 -11.84 5.58
C LEU A 9 -3.30 -10.84 6.30
N GLY A 10 -2.93 -9.56 6.30
CA GLY A 10 -3.71 -8.48 6.90
C GLY A 10 -2.93 -7.49 7.77
N VAL A 11 -1.68 -7.79 8.17
CA VAL A 11 -0.85 -6.83 8.91
C VAL A 11 0.12 -6.18 7.95
N VAL A 12 -0.17 -4.94 7.56
CA VAL A 12 0.79 -4.09 6.85
C VAL A 12 2.02 -3.96 7.74
N ASN A 13 3.15 -4.50 7.28
CA ASN A 13 4.41 -4.35 7.99
C ASN A 13 4.88 -2.90 7.84
N ALA A 14 4.59 -2.07 8.83
CA ALA A 14 4.94 -0.65 8.82
C ALA A 14 6.43 -0.40 8.55
N ALA A 15 7.33 -1.26 9.05
CA ALA A 15 8.76 -1.11 8.78
C ALA A 15 9.10 -1.32 7.29
N LEU A 16 8.45 -2.29 6.65
CA LEU A 16 8.60 -2.52 5.21
C LEU A 16 7.94 -1.41 4.40
N GLU A 17 6.74 -0.95 4.78
CA GLU A 17 6.05 0.18 4.15
C GLU A 17 6.92 1.45 4.18
N LEU A 18 7.46 1.79 5.35
CA LEU A 18 8.38 2.92 5.52
C LEU A 18 9.65 2.78 4.67
N THR A 19 10.15 1.56 4.46
CA THR A 19 11.32 1.31 3.60
C THR A 19 11.03 1.72 2.15
N TYR A 20 9.86 1.35 1.61
CA TYR A 20 9.45 1.78 0.28
C TYR A 20 9.23 3.30 0.21
N LEU A 21 8.49 3.86 1.16
CA LEU A 21 8.14 5.27 1.17
C LEU A 21 9.37 6.18 1.27
N ARG A 22 10.36 5.84 2.12
CA ARG A 22 11.64 6.58 2.21
C ARG A 22 12.47 6.50 0.94
N ALA A 23 12.31 5.43 0.17
CA ALA A 23 12.93 5.29 -1.15
C ALA A 23 12.17 6.04 -2.26
N GLY A 24 11.08 6.75 -1.93
CA GLY A 24 10.26 7.49 -2.88
C GLY A 24 9.32 6.63 -3.71
N SER A 25 9.04 5.39 -3.28
CA SER A 25 8.13 4.47 -3.98
C SER A 25 6.96 4.07 -3.09
N GLU A 26 5.77 3.92 -3.69
CA GLU A 26 4.67 3.22 -3.02
C GLU A 26 4.98 1.71 -2.92
N PRO A 27 4.54 1.03 -1.84
CA PRO A 27 4.69 -0.41 -1.74
C PRO A 27 3.91 -1.16 -2.84
N PRO A 28 4.43 -2.29 -3.34
CA PRO A 28 3.80 -3.02 -4.45
C PRO A 28 2.43 -3.57 -4.10
N TRP A 29 2.15 -3.85 -2.83
CA TRP A 29 0.84 -4.32 -2.40
C TRP A 29 -0.22 -3.21 -2.36
N GLU A 30 0.15 -1.93 -2.38
CA GLU A 30 -0.80 -0.80 -2.45
C GLU A 30 -1.16 -0.42 -3.89
N ARG A 31 -0.53 -1.05 -4.88
CA ARG A 31 -0.89 -0.90 -6.29
C ARG A 31 -2.16 -1.68 -6.61
N VAL A 32 -3.02 -1.07 -7.41
CA VAL A 32 -4.27 -1.68 -7.87
C VAL A 32 -4.01 -2.33 -9.22
N VAL A 33 -4.03 -3.67 -9.26
CA VAL A 33 -3.82 -4.44 -10.49
C VAL A 33 -5.10 -5.20 -10.86
N ARG A 34 -5.58 -5.00 -12.08
CA ARG A 34 -6.76 -5.69 -12.63
C ARG A 34 -6.40 -6.28 -13.98
N ASN A 35 -6.63 -7.59 -14.15
CA ASN A 35 -6.29 -8.32 -15.37
C ASN A 35 -4.82 -8.17 -15.82
N GLY A 36 -3.90 -7.99 -14.88
CA GLY A 36 -2.47 -7.79 -15.16
C GLY A 36 -2.08 -6.36 -15.52
N GLU A 37 -3.03 -5.42 -15.58
CA GLU A 37 -2.77 -4.00 -15.80
C GLU A 37 -2.76 -3.24 -14.46
N ASP A 38 -1.75 -2.38 -14.28
CA ASP A 38 -1.68 -1.45 -13.15
C ASP A 38 -2.62 -0.25 -13.42
N ILE A 39 -3.68 -0.16 -12.62
CA ILE A 39 -4.69 0.90 -12.70
C ILE A 39 -4.62 1.85 -11.50
N THR A 40 -3.50 1.90 -10.78
CA THR A 40 -3.31 2.77 -9.60
C THR A 40 -3.48 4.27 -9.92
N HIS A 41 -3.31 4.67 -11.18
CA HIS A 41 -3.51 6.06 -11.61
C HIS A 41 -4.90 6.32 -12.24
N ARG A 42 -5.82 5.34 -12.18
CA ARG A 42 -7.16 5.39 -12.80
C ARG A 42 -8.26 5.14 -11.76
N PRO A 43 -8.51 6.10 -10.84
CA PRO A 43 -9.47 5.95 -9.74
C PRO A 43 -10.93 5.73 -10.20
N GLU A 44 -11.25 6.08 -11.45
CA GLU A 44 -12.52 5.79 -12.10
C GLU A 44 -12.76 4.29 -12.32
N LEU A 45 -11.69 3.49 -12.40
CA LEU A 45 -11.77 2.04 -12.60
C LEU A 45 -11.82 1.25 -11.28
N TRP A 46 -11.61 1.95 -10.16
CA TRP A 46 -11.54 1.33 -8.84
C TRP A 46 -12.93 0.95 -8.32
N THR A 47 -12.99 -0.23 -7.71
CA THR A 47 -14.09 -0.67 -6.87
C THR A 47 -14.15 0.15 -5.58
N PRO A 48 -15.30 0.17 -4.89
CA PRO A 48 -15.42 0.79 -3.57
C PRO A 48 -14.38 0.28 -2.56
N TYR A 49 -14.03 -1.01 -2.63
CA TYR A 49 -13.01 -1.60 -1.76
C TYR A 49 -11.61 -1.06 -2.04
N GLU A 50 -11.21 -0.96 -3.32
CA GLU A 50 -9.91 -0.40 -3.69
C GLU A 50 -9.79 1.08 -3.29
N ARG A 51 -10.89 1.84 -3.39
CA ARG A 51 -10.95 3.22 -2.91
C ARG A 51 -10.77 3.31 -1.40
N GLN A 52 -11.53 2.54 -0.63
CA GLN A 52 -11.39 2.50 0.82
C GLN A 52 -9.96 2.15 1.23
N ARG A 53 -9.37 1.14 0.57
CA ARG A 53 -8.00 0.72 0.86
C ARG A 53 -6.96 1.82 0.53
N ARG A 54 -7.19 2.60 -0.53
CA ARG A 54 -6.36 3.77 -0.84
C ARG A 54 -6.48 4.83 0.25
N GLU A 55 -7.68 5.13 0.71
CA GLU A 55 -7.91 6.10 1.79
C GLU A 55 -7.19 5.68 3.08
N GLU A 56 -7.22 4.38 3.42
CA GLU A 56 -6.47 3.84 4.55
C GLU A 56 -4.95 4.03 4.39
N PHE A 57 -4.42 3.74 3.21
CA PHE A 57 -3.00 3.92 2.91
C PHE A 57 -2.58 5.40 2.97
N GLU A 58 -3.39 6.30 2.41
CA GLU A 58 -3.14 7.75 2.47
C GLU A 58 -3.21 8.28 3.90
N GLY A 59 -4.12 7.73 4.72
CA GLY A 59 -4.18 7.99 6.16
C GLY A 59 -2.89 7.57 6.89
N ARG A 60 -2.34 6.39 6.57
CA ARG A 60 -1.04 5.94 7.12
C ARG A 60 0.11 6.84 6.68
N GLN A 61 0.14 7.24 5.40
CA GLN A 61 1.16 8.19 4.94
C GLN A 61 1.06 9.53 5.67
N ALA A 62 -0.15 10.03 5.92
CA ALA A 62 -0.35 11.24 6.70
C ALA A 62 0.17 11.10 8.14
N ASP A 63 -0.11 9.97 8.82
CA ASP A 63 0.47 9.66 10.14
C ASP A 63 2.00 9.67 10.09
N TYR A 64 2.60 8.99 9.11
CA TYR A 64 4.05 8.93 8.96
C TYR A 64 4.69 10.30 8.74
N ARG A 65 4.08 11.16 7.92
CA ARG A 65 4.52 12.55 7.73
C ARG A 65 4.38 13.36 9.01
N SER A 66 3.26 13.21 9.73
CA SER A 66 3.03 13.92 11.00
C SER A 66 4.08 13.57 12.06
N ARG A 67 4.60 12.33 12.01
CA ARG A 67 5.65 11.81 12.88
C ARG A 67 7.06 12.03 12.34
N SER A 68 7.21 12.69 11.18
CA SER A 68 8.49 12.95 10.50
C SER A 68 9.33 11.69 10.25
N VAL A 69 8.67 10.55 9.94
CA VAL A 69 9.35 9.28 9.67
C VAL A 69 9.48 8.96 8.17
N ILE A 70 8.86 9.77 7.30
CA ILE A 70 9.02 9.83 5.84
C ILE A 70 9.02 11.27 5.37
#